data_AF-A0A3B1AXD8-F1
#
_entry.id   AF-A0A3B1AXD8-F1
#
_cell.length_a   1.000
_cell.length_b   1.000
_cell.length_c   1.000
_cell.angle_alpha   90.00
_cell.angle_beta   90.00
_cell.angle_gamma   90.00
#
_symmetry.space_group_name_H-M   'P 1'
#
loop_
_entity.id
_entity.type
_entity.pdbx_description
1 polymer ?
#
loop_
_entity_poly.entity_id
_entity_poly.type
_entity_poly.pdbx_seq_one_letter_code
_entity_poly.pdbx_strand_id
1 'polypeptide(L)'
;MLHGFEMTTELNDKGHYKTINHAQIEFKFYDVVEFSLTHGFGTQNSLSGISIEDIRSHQLEGINYSVGFDAHLNSDVEFKCSSISVVSVEEGIPNESIYA
;
A
#
# COMPACT_ATOMS: atom_id res chain seq x y z
N MET A 1 -3.23 7.25 -0.24
CA MET A 1 -2.69 7.14 -1.61
C MET A 1 -1.46 6.27 -1.55
N LEU A 2 -1.39 5.23 -2.39
CA LEU A 2 -0.25 4.32 -2.50
C LEU A 2 0.41 4.48 -3.88
N HIS A 3 1.72 4.30 -3.94
CA HIS A 3 2.47 4.29 -5.20
C HIS A 3 2.69 2.85 -5.65
N GLY A 4 2.17 2.49 -6.82
CA GLY A 4 2.42 1.20 -7.48
C GLY A 4 3.52 1.35 -8.52
N PHE A 5 4.51 0.46 -8.49
CA PHE A 5 5.61 0.43 -9.46
C PHE A 5 5.66 -0.94 -10.13
N GLU A 6 5.78 -0.95 -11.46
CA GLU A 6 6.20 -2.10 -12.23
C GLU A 6 7.63 -1.87 -12.72
N MET A 7 8.57 -2.63 -12.17
CA MET A 7 10.00 -2.52 -12.53
C MET A 7 10.43 -3.65 -13.45
N THR A 8 11.39 -3.38 -14.34
CA THR A 8 12.11 -4.42 -15.09
C THR A 8 13.29 -4.95 -14.27
N THR A 9 13.88 -6.04 -14.77
CA THR A 9 15.18 -6.54 -14.31
C THR A 9 16.37 -5.80 -14.93
N GLU A 10 16.14 -4.87 -15.85
CA GLU A 10 17.20 -4.08 -16.49
C GLU A 10 17.57 -2.86 -15.66
N LEU A 11 18.86 -2.56 -15.61
CA LEU A 11 19.36 -1.33 -15.00
C LEU A 11 19.46 -0.20 -16.04
N ASN A 12 19.25 1.04 -15.61
CA ASN A 12 19.58 2.23 -16.38
C ASN A 12 21.08 2.58 -16.26
N ASP A 13 21.53 3.61 -16.97
CA ASP A 13 22.93 4.06 -16.98
C ASP A 13 23.45 4.53 -15.59
N LYS A 14 22.54 4.72 -14.63
CA LYS A 14 22.85 5.08 -13.23
C LYS A 14 22.83 3.88 -12.28
N GLY A 15 22.56 2.67 -12.77
CA GLY A 15 22.52 1.44 -11.97
C GLY A 15 21.21 1.20 -11.21
N HIS A 16 20.12 1.89 -11.55
CA HIS A 16 18.78 1.66 -10.96
C HIS A 16 17.92 0.80 -11.88
N TYR A 17 17.05 -0.04 -11.32
CA TYR A 17 16.06 -0.77 -12.11
C TYR A 17 15.16 0.20 -12.88
N LYS A 18 14.90 -0.11 -14.16
CA LYS A 18 14.01 0.71 -14.98
C LYS A 18 12.57 0.48 -14.53
N THR A 19 11.82 1.55 -14.31
CA THR A 19 10.37 1.49 -14.09
C THR A 19 9.67 1.49 -15.45
N ILE A 20 8.79 0.53 -15.69
CA ILE A 20 7.91 0.49 -16.88
C ILE A 20 6.68 1.34 -16.62
N ASN A 21 6.00 1.05 -15.52
CA ASN A 21 4.74 1.68 -15.14
C ASN A 21 4.83 2.20 -13.71
N HIS A 22 4.22 3.35 -13.50
CA HIS A 22 3.98 3.92 -12.18
C HIS A 22 2.55 4.44 -12.13
N ALA A 23 1.88 4.21 -11.00
CA ALA A 23 0.58 4.79 -10.74
C ALA A 23 0.42 5.21 -9.28
N GLN A 24 -0.29 6.30 -9.05
CA GLN A 24 -0.82 6.67 -7.75
C GLN A 24 -2.22 6.11 -7.62
N ILE A 25 -2.43 5.28 -6.60
CA ILE A 25 -3.67 4.53 -6.40
C ILE A 25 -4.32 4.98 -5.09
N GLU A 26 -5.58 5.39 -5.17
CA GLU A 26 -6.39 5.69 -4.01
C GLU A 26 -7.28 4.50 -3.66
N PHE A 27 -7.18 4.04 -2.41
CA PHE A 27 -8.02 2.97 -1.88
C PHE A 27 -8.99 3.54 -0.86
N LYS A 28 -10.20 2.99 -0.85
CA LYS A 28 -11.19 3.19 0.19
C LYS A 28 -11.53 1.86 0.83
N PHE A 29 -11.44 1.84 2.16
CA PHE A 29 -11.76 0.69 3.00
C PHE A 29 -13.07 0.96 3.73
N TYR A 30 -13.96 -0.03 3.79
CA TYR A 30 -15.31 0.10 4.35
C TYR A 30 -15.47 -0.74 5.61
N ASP A 31 -16.24 -0.23 6.57
CA ASP A 31 -16.53 -0.88 7.86
C ASP A 31 -15.26 -1.36 8.57
N VAL A 32 -14.31 -0.44 8.74
CA VAL A 32 -13.01 -0.73 9.36
C VAL A 32 -13.18 -1.07 10.83
N VAL A 33 -12.65 -2.23 11.24
CA VAL A 33 -12.67 -2.76 12.60
C VAL A 33 -11.29 -3.28 13.00
N GLU A 34 -11.11 -3.56 14.29
CA GLU A 34 -9.86 -4.14 14.84
C GLU A 34 -8.60 -3.35 14.44
N PHE A 35 -8.72 -2.03 14.35
CA PHE A 35 -7.60 -1.15 14.01
C PHE A 35 -6.53 -1.18 15.10
N SER A 36 -5.30 -1.47 14.70
CA SER A 36 -4.11 -1.47 15.54
C SER A 36 -3.02 -0.62 14.90
N LEU A 37 -2.37 0.20 15.72
CA LEU A 37 -1.14 0.91 15.39
C LEU A 37 -0.10 0.49 16.43
N THR A 38 0.75 -0.46 16.06
CA THR A 38 1.61 -1.14 17.03
C THR A 38 2.78 -0.26 17.46
N HIS A 39 3.25 0.61 16.56
CA HIS A 39 4.36 1.53 16.79
C HIS A 39 3.91 2.94 16.37
N GLY A 40 3.99 3.90 17.31
CA GLY A 40 3.48 5.26 17.10
C GLY A 40 4.17 5.98 15.94
N PHE A 41 3.52 7.03 15.42
CA PHE A 41 4.01 7.87 14.33
C PHE A 41 5.47 8.33 14.52
N GLY A 42 6.40 7.69 13.81
CA GLY A 42 7.79 8.11 13.74
C GLY A 42 7.99 9.34 12.83
N THR A 43 9.20 9.87 12.81
CA THR A 43 9.56 11.04 11.98
C THR A 43 9.71 10.74 10.49
N GLN A 44 9.70 9.47 10.10
CA GLN A 44 9.68 9.00 8.71
C GLN A 44 8.63 7.91 8.57
N ASN A 45 7.38 8.31 8.33
CA ASN A 45 6.29 7.39 8.01
C ASN A 45 6.48 6.87 6.58
N SER A 46 7.48 6.01 6.36
CA SER A 46 7.68 5.32 5.10
C SER A 46 7.09 3.93 5.21
N LEU A 47 5.93 3.74 4.58
CA LEU A 47 5.39 2.41 4.34
C LEU A 47 6.28 1.71 3.32
N SER A 48 6.69 0.48 3.60
CA SER A 48 7.41 -0.40 2.67
C SER A 48 6.45 -1.18 1.78
N GLY A 49 5.21 -1.40 2.23
CA GLY A 49 4.24 -2.19 1.48
C GLY A 49 2.84 -2.17 2.07
N ILE A 50 1.93 -2.80 1.33
CA ILE A 50 0.58 -3.14 1.77
C ILE A 50 0.39 -4.64 1.58
N SER A 51 -0.18 -5.30 2.58
CA SER A 51 -0.70 -6.66 2.50
C SER A 51 -2.22 -6.64 2.62
N ILE A 52 -2.90 -7.37 1.73
CA ILE A 52 -4.35 -7.55 1.76
C ILE A 52 -4.60 -9.06 1.71
N GLU A 53 -5.16 -9.59 2.78
CA GLU A 53 -5.54 -11.00 2.90
C GLU A 53 -7.06 -11.14 2.89
N ASP A 54 -7.57 -12.10 2.11
CA ASP A 54 -8.96 -12.50 2.13
C ASP A 54 -9.20 -13.50 3.26
N ILE A 55 -10.00 -13.11 4.25
CA ILE A 55 -10.26 -13.87 5.47
C ILE A 55 -11.69 -14.41 5.55
N ARG A 56 -12.44 -14.36 4.43
CA ARG A 56 -13.84 -14.80 4.35
C ARG A 56 -14.07 -16.25 4.79
N SER A 57 -13.06 -17.11 4.62
CA SER A 57 -13.12 -18.52 5.02
C SER A 57 -12.96 -18.74 6.53
N HIS A 58 -12.58 -17.71 7.31
CA HIS A 58 -12.08 -17.88 8.67
C HIS A 58 -12.79 -17.01 9.72
N GLN A 59 -13.76 -16.16 9.34
CA GLN A 59 -14.34 -15.13 10.21
C GLN A 59 -15.89 -15.00 10.14
N LEU A 60 -16.44 -14.17 11.04
CA LEU A 60 -17.86 -13.79 11.15
C LEU A 60 -18.42 -13.16 9.87
N GLU A 61 -19.73 -13.30 9.63
CA GLU A 61 -20.41 -12.68 8.50
C GLU A 61 -20.17 -11.16 8.45
N GLY A 62 -19.62 -10.66 7.34
CA GLY A 62 -19.50 -9.22 7.06
C GLY A 62 -18.09 -8.64 7.12
N ILE A 63 -17.10 -9.34 7.67
CA ILE A 63 -15.68 -8.94 7.63
C ILE A 63 -14.93 -9.86 6.68
N ASN A 64 -14.35 -9.29 5.63
CA ASN A 64 -13.85 -10.05 4.49
C ASN A 64 -12.34 -9.95 4.29
N TYR A 65 -11.73 -8.87 4.76
CA TYR A 65 -10.31 -8.59 4.48
C TYR A 65 -9.54 -8.21 5.74
N SER A 66 -8.32 -8.73 5.86
CA SER A 66 -7.29 -8.20 6.76
C SER A 66 -6.31 -7.36 5.96
N VAL A 67 -5.98 -6.17 6.44
CA VAL A 67 -5.11 -5.21 5.74
C VAL A 67 -3.99 -4.82 6.67
N GLY A 68 -2.76 -5.06 6.22
CA GLY A 68 -1.53 -4.63 6.88
C GLY A 68 -0.80 -3.58 6.05
N PHE A 69 -0.25 -2.57 6.69
CA PHE A 69 0.76 -1.69 6.12
C PHE A 69 2.07 -1.95 6.82
N ASP A 70 3.02 -2.51 6.09
CA ASP A 70 4.37 -2.76 6.59
C ASP A 70 5.16 -1.46 6.56
N ALA A 71 5.79 -1.09 7.67
CA ALA A 71 6.68 0.06 7.70
C ALA A 71 8.16 -0.35 7.58
N HIS A 72 8.96 0.47 6.90
CA HIS A 72 10.42 0.35 6.95
C HIS A 72 10.97 0.65 8.36
N LEU A 73 10.30 1.54 9.11
CA LEU A 73 10.64 1.91 10.49
C LEU A 73 9.37 2.23 11.28
N ASN A 74 9.13 1.47 12.36
CA ASN A 74 8.28 1.82 13.52
C ASN A 74 6.86 2.36 13.22
N SER A 75 6.13 1.80 12.26
CA SER A 75 4.70 2.13 12.10
C SER A 75 3.92 1.04 11.37
N ASP A 76 3.80 -0.14 11.99
CA ASP A 76 2.91 -1.16 11.45
C ASP A 76 1.45 -0.78 11.77
N VAL A 77 0.63 -0.71 10.73
CA VAL A 77 -0.81 -0.50 10.83
C VAL A 77 -1.51 -1.76 10.37
N GLU A 78 -2.42 -2.26 11.18
CA GLU A 78 -3.27 -3.40 10.82
C GLU A 78 -4.73 -3.05 11.09
N PHE A 79 -5.63 -3.48 10.21
CA PHE A 79 -7.07 -3.43 10.46
C PHE A 79 -7.79 -4.47 9.61
N LYS A 80 -9.07 -4.69 9.92
CA LYS A 80 -9.96 -5.50 9.10
C LYS A 80 -11.08 -4.67 8.51
N CYS A 81 -11.61 -5.08 7.37
CA CYS A 81 -12.68 -4.36 6.69
C CYS A 81 -13.64 -5.29 5.92
N SER A 82 -14.84 -4.80 5.64
CA SER A 82 -15.86 -5.52 4.87
C SER A 82 -15.59 -5.48 3.37
N SER A 83 -15.05 -4.37 2.87
CA SER A 83 -14.83 -4.16 1.44
C SER A 83 -13.67 -3.19 1.19
N ILE A 84 -13.09 -3.32 0.00
CA ILE A 84 -12.01 -2.49 -0.50
C ILE A 84 -12.42 -2.01 -1.89
N SER A 85 -12.27 -0.73 -2.18
CA SER A 85 -12.49 -0.18 -3.51
C SER A 85 -11.32 0.70 -3.94
N VAL A 86 -10.95 0.60 -5.20
CA VAL A 86 -10.06 1.58 -5.84
C VAL A 86 -10.90 2.78 -6.24
N VAL A 87 -10.58 3.95 -5.72
CA VAL A 87 -11.29 5.21 -5.97
C VAL A 87 -10.73 5.89 -7.22
N SER A 88 -9.41 5.91 -7.36
CA SER A 88 -8.72 6.54 -8.47
C SER A 88 -7.39 5.83 -8.76
N VAL A 89 -6.98 5.90 -10.02
CA VAL A 89 -5.67 5.47 -10.51
C VAL A 89 -5.16 6.59 -11.41
N GLU A 90 -4.08 7.24 -11.00
CA GLU A 90 -3.40 8.25 -11.80
C GLU A 90 -2.09 7.66 -12.31
N GLU A 91 -2.06 7.38 -13.62
CA GLU A 91 -0.86 6.85 -14.28
C GLU A 91 0.20 7.93 -14.48
N GLY A 92 1.46 7.50 -14.48
CA GLY A 92 2.61 8.34 -14.79
C GLY A 92 3.41 8.71 -13.55
N ILE A 93 4.70 8.90 -13.75
CA ILE A 93 5.61 9.36 -12.70
C ILE A 93 5.38 10.87 -12.52
N PRO A 94 5.05 11.37 -11.32
CA PRO A 94 4.87 12.80 -11.12
C PRO A 94 6.15 13.55 -11.49
N ASN A 95 6.02 14.64 -12.23
CA ASN A 95 7.16 15.39 -12.81
C ASN A 95 8.17 15.91 -11.76
N GLU A 96 7.78 15.98 -10.48
CA GLU A 96 8.63 16.42 -9.37
C GLU A 96 9.00 15.28 -8.39
N SER A 97 8.66 14.04 -8.73
CA SER A 97 8.95 12.92 -7.83
C SER A 97 10.43 12.56 -7.88
N ILE A 98 10.97 12.09 -6.74
CA ILE A 98 12.34 11.53 -6.68
C ILE A 98 12.54 10.28 -7.57
N TYR A 99 11.45 9.76 -8.15
CA TYR A 99 11.44 8.63 -9.06
C TYR A 99 11.43 9.04 -10.54
N ALA A 100 11.36 10.35 -10.85
CA ALA A 100 11.43 10.92 -12.20
C ALA A 100 12.86 10.98 -12.77
#